data_AF-A0A5J9UQK1-F1
#
_entry.id   AF-A0A5J9UQK1-F1
#
_cell.length_a   1.000
_cell.length_b   1.000
_cell.length_c   1.000
_cell.angle_alpha   90.00
_cell.angle_beta   90.00
_cell.angle_gamma   90.00
#
_symmetry.space_group_name_H-M   'P 1'
#
loop_
_entity.id
_entity.type
_entity.pdbx_description
1 polymer ?
#
loop_
_entity_poly.entity_id
_entity_poly.type
_entity_poly.pdbx_seq_one_letter_code
_entity_poly.pdbx_strand_id
1 'polypeptide(L)'
;MPRLERLELDHVGPLGDVTVVAPAVEVLIVNCNVGCESDYRSFTLRAPRLRGLAWHNQFAEHMDMDVGSPGGVAEGVIELTWNGAFLRRSSKEYRALMMRMLEGLLPELPLEQLADAVRPYIALDKYMVDGTDEDELLPEEKLTCDLDALMSSLQI
;
A
#
# COMPACT_ATOMS: atom_id res chain seq x y z
N MET A 1 -9.52 30.17 0.34
CA MET A 1 -8.79 29.33 1.31
C MET A 1 -7.99 28.32 0.51
N PRO A 2 -6.71 28.08 0.85
CA PRO A 2 -5.92 27.04 0.17
C PRO A 2 -6.55 25.67 0.42
N ARG A 3 -6.60 24.83 -0.62
CA ARG A 3 -7.05 23.43 -0.54
C ARG A 3 -5.81 22.55 -0.49
N LEU A 4 -5.74 21.63 0.46
CA LEU A 4 -4.71 20.62 0.51
C LEU A 4 -5.10 19.51 -0.48
N GLU A 5 -4.49 19.53 -1.66
CA GLU A 5 -4.78 18.57 -2.75
C GLU A 5 -3.87 17.34 -2.68
N ARG A 6 -2.68 17.48 -2.08
CA ARG A 6 -1.70 16.40 -1.94
C ARG A 6 -1.23 16.30 -0.49
N LEU A 7 -1.20 15.07 0.02
CA LEU A 7 -0.65 14.73 1.33
C LEU A 7 0.42 13.67 1.17
N GLU A 8 1.58 13.92 1.77
CA GLU A 8 2.73 13.01 1.77
C GLU A 8 3.12 12.73 3.22
N LEU A 9 3.23 11.44 3.54
CA LEU A 9 3.56 10.92 4.87
C LEU A 9 4.88 10.15 4.77
N ASP A 10 5.98 10.86 5.05
CA ASP A 10 7.33 10.30 5.03
C ASP A 10 7.78 9.89 6.43
N HIS A 11 8.14 8.62 6.60
CA HIS A 11 8.74 8.11 7.83
C HIS A 11 7.96 8.51 9.10
N VAL A 12 6.63 8.56 9.03
CA VAL A 12 5.80 8.90 10.17
C VAL A 12 5.99 7.78 11.20
N GLY A 13 6.70 8.11 12.29
CA GLY A 13 7.21 7.13 13.25
C GLY A 13 6.13 6.26 13.92
N PRO A 14 6.51 5.09 14.49
CA PRO A 14 5.57 4.07 14.92
C PRO A 14 4.88 4.37 16.25
N LEU A 15 3.87 3.51 16.49
CA LEU A 15 3.14 3.22 17.73
C LEU A 15 1.75 3.88 17.86
N GLY A 16 1.08 4.16 16.74
CA GLY A 16 -0.25 4.74 16.78
C GLY A 16 -1.25 4.17 15.79
N ASP A 17 -2.49 4.56 16.03
CA ASP A 17 -3.54 4.52 15.03
C ASP A 17 -3.42 5.82 14.23
N VAL A 18 -3.11 5.70 12.95
CA VAL A 18 -3.07 6.83 12.03
C VAL A 18 -4.46 7.03 11.45
N THR A 19 -4.98 8.25 11.54
CA THR A 19 -6.27 8.60 10.94
C THR A 19 -6.09 9.82 10.06
N VAL A 20 -6.36 9.65 8.76
CA VAL A 20 -6.34 10.71 7.76
C VAL A 20 -7.77 11.02 7.35
N VAL A 21 -8.32 12.15 7.83
CA VAL A 21 -9.61 12.67 7.39
C VAL A 21 -9.35 13.88 6.51
N ALA A 22 -9.37 13.66 5.20
CA ALA A 22 -8.92 14.64 4.22
C ALA A 22 -9.88 14.70 3.02
N PRO A 23 -11.04 15.38 3.16
CA PRO A 23 -12.09 15.38 2.13
C PRO A 23 -11.71 16.14 0.85
N ALA A 24 -10.64 16.93 0.87
CA ALA A 24 -10.14 17.68 -0.27
C ALA A 24 -8.88 17.08 -0.91
N VAL A 25 -8.28 16.06 -0.30
CA VAL A 25 -7.06 15.44 -0.84
C VAL A 25 -7.41 14.60 -2.06
N GLU A 26 -6.65 14.81 -3.12
CA GLU A 26 -6.73 14.05 -4.37
C GLU A 26 -5.57 13.08 -4.50
N VAL A 27 -4.42 13.33 -3.85
CA VAL A 27 -3.26 12.42 -3.88
C VAL A 27 -2.73 12.15 -2.48
N LEU A 28 -2.62 10.88 -2.12
CA LEU A 28 -1.99 10.40 -0.90
C LEU A 28 -0.73 9.62 -1.25
N ILE A 29 0.38 9.97 -0.61
CA ILE A 29 1.63 9.23 -0.67
C ILE A 29 2.05 8.85 0.74
N VAL A 30 2.35 7.57 0.94
CA VAL A 30 2.90 7.05 2.18
C VAL A 30 4.23 6.39 1.86
N ASN A 31 5.31 6.95 2.39
CA ASN A 31 6.67 6.49 2.14
C ASN A 31 7.31 5.97 3.42
N CYS A 32 7.79 4.74 3.35
CA CYS A 32 8.61 4.13 4.39
C CYS A 32 9.82 3.41 3.78
N ASN A 33 10.83 3.19 4.62
CA ASN A 33 12.01 2.43 4.23
C ASN A 33 11.73 0.93 4.36
N VAL A 34 12.37 0.13 3.51
CA VAL A 34 12.40 -1.32 3.67
C VAL A 34 13.00 -1.64 5.04
N GLY A 35 12.34 -2.54 5.78
CA GLY A 35 12.81 -2.95 7.11
C GLY A 35 12.62 -1.92 8.22
N CYS A 36 11.89 -0.83 7.96
CA CYS A 36 11.61 0.17 8.97
C CYS A 36 10.87 -0.45 10.17
N GLU A 37 11.25 -0.02 11.37
CA GLU A 37 10.56 -0.46 12.59
C GLU A 37 9.18 0.19 12.79
N SER A 38 8.77 1.03 11.84
CA SER A 38 7.70 2.01 12.00
C SER A 38 6.31 1.52 11.61
N ASP A 39 5.92 0.29 11.98
CA ASP A 39 4.62 -0.28 11.63
C ASP A 39 3.44 0.53 12.23
N TYR A 40 2.34 0.62 11.48
CA TYR A 40 1.07 1.14 11.97
C TYR A 40 0.27 0.02 12.64
N ARG A 41 -0.27 0.28 13.83
CA ARG A 41 -1.26 -0.62 14.43
C ARG A 41 -2.58 -0.56 13.65
N SER A 42 -3.02 0.64 13.32
CA SER A 42 -4.18 0.86 12.48
C SER A 42 -3.94 2.06 11.58
N PHE A 43 -4.43 1.98 10.35
CA PHE A 43 -4.47 3.11 9.43
C PHE A 43 -5.88 3.27 8.89
N THR A 44 -6.48 4.42 9.18
CA THR A 44 -7.81 4.79 8.72
C THR A 44 -7.71 5.97 7.74
N LEU A 45 -8.29 5.81 6.56
CA LEU A 45 -8.35 6.84 5.53
C LEU A 45 -9.80 7.18 5.21
N ARG A 46 -10.14 8.47 5.30
CA ARG A 46 -11.41 9.07 4.85
C ARG A 46 -11.07 10.19 3.85
N ALA A 47 -11.00 9.84 2.57
CA ALA A 47 -10.59 10.73 1.49
C ALA A 47 -11.48 10.53 0.25
N PRO A 48 -12.74 11.02 0.26
CA PRO A 48 -13.73 10.81 -0.81
C PRO A 48 -13.39 11.42 -2.18
N ARG A 49 -12.29 12.17 -2.29
CA ARG A 49 -11.80 12.76 -3.55
C ARG A 49 -10.47 12.19 -3.99
N LEU A 50 -10.00 11.15 -3.32
CA LEU A 50 -8.72 10.53 -3.64
C LEU A 50 -8.76 9.96 -5.06
N ARG A 51 -7.78 10.37 -5.86
CA ARG A 51 -7.55 9.95 -7.24
C ARG A 51 -6.23 9.22 -7.40
N GLY A 52 -5.22 9.62 -6.63
CA GLY A 52 -3.90 9.01 -6.63
C GLY A 52 -3.53 8.39 -5.27
N LEU A 53 -3.03 7.16 -5.27
CA LEU A 53 -2.49 6.50 -4.07
C LEU A 53 -1.13 5.86 -4.34
N ALA A 54 -0.09 6.35 -3.67
CA ALA A 54 1.20 5.68 -3.63
C ALA A 54 1.49 5.18 -2.22
N TRP A 55 1.73 3.88 -2.07
CA TRP A 55 2.01 3.24 -0.78
C TRP A 55 3.30 2.44 -0.86
N HIS A 56 4.33 2.89 -0.14
CA HIS A 56 5.67 2.32 -0.22
C HIS A 56 6.13 1.81 1.15
N ASN A 57 6.30 0.49 1.24
CA ASN A 57 6.96 -0.26 2.33
C ASN A 57 6.43 -0.04 3.76
N GLN A 58 5.34 0.70 3.92
CA GLN A 58 4.70 0.89 5.22
C GLN A 58 3.81 -0.32 5.53
N PHE A 59 4.02 -0.96 6.68
CA PHE A 59 3.12 -2.02 7.12
C PHE A 59 2.00 -1.44 8.02
N ALA A 60 0.80 -2.00 7.89
CA ALA A 60 -0.34 -1.70 8.75
C ALA A 60 -1.04 -3.00 9.19
N GLU A 61 -1.19 -3.21 10.49
CA GLU A 61 -1.88 -4.39 11.02
C GLU A 61 -3.37 -4.37 10.69
N HIS A 62 -3.98 -3.18 10.81
CA HIS A 62 -5.36 -2.91 10.45
C HIS A 62 -5.44 -1.79 9.41
N MET A 63 -6.31 -1.97 8.41
CA MET A 63 -6.61 -0.99 7.36
C MET A 63 -8.11 -0.76 7.29
N ASP A 64 -8.51 0.50 7.22
CA ASP A 64 -9.88 0.93 6.98
C ASP A 64 -9.87 2.12 6.02
N MET A 65 -10.32 1.91 4.78
CA MET A 65 -10.28 2.91 3.73
C MET A 65 -11.69 3.23 3.25
N ASP A 66 -12.00 4.52 3.20
CA ASP A 66 -13.15 5.09 2.52
C ASP A 66 -12.62 6.19 1.60
N VAL A 67 -12.52 5.83 0.32
CA VAL A 67 -12.09 6.71 -0.77
C VAL A 67 -13.29 7.30 -1.53
N GLY A 68 -14.50 7.23 -0.94
CA GLY A 68 -15.72 7.73 -1.52
C GLY A 68 -16.28 6.78 -2.57
N SER A 69 -16.16 7.14 -3.85
CA SER A 69 -16.68 6.33 -4.94
C SER A 69 -15.74 5.15 -5.24
N PRO A 70 -16.27 3.93 -5.41
CA PRO A 70 -15.52 2.83 -6.02
C PRO A 70 -14.94 3.28 -7.37
N GLY A 71 -13.67 2.98 -7.63
CA GLY A 71 -12.97 3.50 -8.82
C GLY A 71 -12.58 4.99 -8.77
N GLY A 72 -12.81 5.68 -7.64
CA GLY A 72 -12.41 7.08 -7.47
C GLY A 72 -10.90 7.28 -7.53
N VAL A 73 -10.14 6.29 -7.04
CA VAL A 73 -8.69 6.19 -7.22
C VAL A 73 -8.42 5.65 -8.61
N ALA A 74 -7.84 6.49 -9.47
CA ALA A 74 -7.55 6.18 -10.87
C ALA A 74 -6.08 5.80 -11.11
N GLU A 75 -5.19 6.20 -10.20
CA GLU A 75 -3.74 6.03 -10.38
C GLU A 75 -3.00 5.72 -9.08
N GLY A 76 -1.82 5.12 -9.22
CA GLY A 76 -0.85 4.88 -8.17
C GLY A 76 -0.29 3.46 -8.12
N VAL A 77 0.34 3.15 -6.99
CA VAL A 77 1.05 1.88 -6.78
C VAL A 77 1.02 1.49 -5.32
N ILE A 78 0.92 0.19 -5.06
CA ILE A 78 1.21 -0.39 -3.75
C ILE A 78 2.49 -1.21 -3.89
N GLU A 79 3.53 -0.84 -3.16
CA GLU A 79 4.83 -1.50 -3.15
C GLU A 79 5.19 -1.95 -1.74
N LEU A 80 5.43 -3.25 -1.58
CA LEU A 80 5.78 -3.87 -0.31
C LEU A 80 7.01 -4.75 -0.51
N THR A 81 8.15 -4.32 0.03
CA THR A 81 9.41 -5.04 -0.05
C THR A 81 9.79 -5.63 1.30
N TRP A 82 10.27 -6.88 1.29
CA TRP A 82 10.81 -7.54 2.47
C TRP A 82 12.03 -8.37 2.11
N ASN A 83 12.96 -8.48 3.06
CA ASN A 83 14.13 -9.33 2.91
C ASN A 83 14.44 -10.08 4.21
N GLY A 84 15.30 -11.08 4.09
CA GLY A 84 15.65 -11.98 5.20
C GLY A 84 16.36 -11.31 6.38
N ALA A 85 16.91 -10.10 6.24
CA ALA A 85 17.57 -9.41 7.35
C ALA A 85 16.59 -8.74 8.31
N PHE A 86 15.39 -8.38 7.84
CA PHE A 86 14.46 -7.62 8.64
C PHE A 86 13.43 -8.46 9.41
N LEU A 87 13.42 -9.80 9.26
CA LEU A 87 12.68 -10.92 9.94
C LEU A 87 11.35 -10.66 10.68
N ARG A 88 10.75 -9.48 10.61
CA ARG A 88 9.61 -9.05 11.42
C ARG A 88 8.31 -9.56 10.84
N ARG A 89 8.23 -9.68 9.52
CA ARG A 89 7.00 -10.01 8.78
C ARG A 89 7.28 -11.06 7.71
N SER A 90 6.35 -11.98 7.58
CA SER A 90 6.33 -12.98 6.53
C SER A 90 5.77 -12.41 5.23
N SER A 91 6.16 -13.01 4.10
CA SER A 91 5.55 -12.70 2.79
C SER A 91 4.03 -12.83 2.79
N LYS A 92 3.48 -13.71 3.64
CA LYS A 92 2.04 -13.88 3.83
C LYS A 92 1.38 -12.64 4.43
N GLU A 93 2.02 -11.96 5.38
CA GLU A 93 1.48 -10.75 6.00
C GLU A 93 1.44 -9.58 5.02
N TYR A 94 2.48 -9.39 4.19
CA TYR A 94 2.47 -8.35 3.16
C TYR A 94 1.41 -8.59 2.09
N ARG A 95 1.23 -9.85 1.66
CA ARG A 95 0.12 -10.21 0.75
C ARG A 95 -1.25 -9.92 1.37
N ALA A 96 -1.43 -10.23 2.65
CA ALA A 96 -2.68 -9.95 3.36
C ALA A 96 -2.93 -8.44 3.50
N LEU A 97 -1.89 -7.64 3.77
CA LEU A 97 -1.99 -6.19 3.76
C LEU A 97 -2.43 -5.67 2.39
N MET A 98 -1.76 -6.06 1.32
CA MET A 98 -2.11 -5.65 -0.04
C MET A 98 -3.57 -5.99 -0.37
N MET A 99 -4.04 -7.20 -0.06
CA MET A 99 -5.43 -7.58 -0.31
C MET A 99 -6.43 -6.73 0.48
N ARG A 100 -6.14 -6.38 1.74
CA ARG A 100 -7.00 -5.49 2.54
C ARG A 100 -7.04 -4.06 1.99
N MET A 101 -5.93 -3.57 1.47
CA MET A 101 -5.88 -2.28 0.80
C MET A 101 -6.75 -2.29 -0.47
N LEU A 102 -6.62 -3.33 -1.29
CA LEU A 102 -7.40 -3.48 -2.51
C LEU A 102 -8.90 -3.65 -2.21
N GLU A 103 -9.27 -4.34 -1.14
CA GLU A 103 -10.65 -4.43 -0.66
C GLU A 103 -11.22 -3.06 -0.28
N GLY A 104 -10.43 -2.22 0.40
CA GLY A 104 -10.82 -0.85 0.74
C GLY A 104 -10.92 0.09 -0.46
N LEU A 105 -10.17 -0.17 -1.54
CA LEU A 105 -10.23 0.60 -2.79
C LEU A 105 -11.36 0.15 -3.71
N LEU A 106 -11.73 -1.13 -3.66
CA LEU A 106 -12.69 -1.78 -4.56
C LEU A 106 -13.80 -2.49 -3.75
N PRO A 107 -14.57 -1.76 -2.92
CA PRO A 107 -15.53 -2.38 -1.99
C PRO A 107 -16.71 -3.08 -2.70
N GLU A 108 -16.89 -2.85 -4.00
CA GLU A 108 -17.96 -3.50 -4.80
C GLU A 108 -17.59 -4.91 -5.25
N LEU A 109 -16.30 -5.29 -5.21
CA LEU A 109 -15.86 -6.62 -5.61
C LEU A 109 -15.87 -7.55 -4.38
N PRO A 110 -16.65 -8.65 -4.41
CA PRO A 110 -16.57 -9.68 -3.37
C PRO A 110 -15.14 -10.23 -3.27
N LEU A 111 -14.69 -10.57 -2.06
CA LEU A 111 -13.32 -11.04 -1.80
C LEU A 111 -12.90 -12.20 -2.72
N GLU A 112 -13.82 -13.13 -3.03
CA GLU A 112 -13.58 -14.26 -3.93
C GLU A 112 -13.25 -13.82 -5.36
N GLN A 113 -13.87 -12.74 -5.84
CA GLN A 113 -13.64 -12.18 -7.18
C GLN A 113 -12.47 -11.20 -7.19
N LEU A 114 -12.25 -10.51 -6.08
CA LEU A 114 -11.18 -9.52 -5.93
C LEU A 114 -9.82 -10.17 -6.22
N ALA A 115 -9.53 -11.32 -5.61
CA ALA A 115 -8.26 -12.02 -5.80
C ALA A 115 -7.99 -12.36 -7.27
N ASP A 116 -9.01 -12.86 -7.99
CA ASP A 116 -8.88 -13.21 -9.41
C ASP A 116 -8.76 -11.96 -10.30
N ALA A 117 -9.48 -10.89 -9.98
CA ALA A 117 -9.48 -9.63 -10.72
C ALA A 117 -8.15 -8.88 -10.60
N VAL A 118 -7.54 -8.86 -9.41
CA VAL A 118 -6.30 -8.10 -9.16
C VAL A 118 -5.03 -8.87 -9.53
N ARG A 119 -5.10 -10.21 -9.58
CA ARG A 119 -3.95 -11.08 -9.87
C ARG A 119 -3.10 -10.66 -11.08
N PRO A 120 -3.67 -10.22 -12.23
CA PRO A 120 -2.88 -9.80 -13.39
C PRO A 120 -2.02 -8.55 -13.14
N TYR A 121 -2.39 -7.75 -12.13
CA TYR A 121 -1.77 -6.46 -11.80
C TYR A 121 -0.85 -6.56 -10.59
N ILE A 122 -0.74 -7.75 -9.99
CA ILE A 122 0.18 -8.03 -8.89
C ILE A 122 1.43 -8.74 -9.42
N ALA A 123 2.58 -8.12 -9.22
CA ALA A 123 3.89 -8.71 -9.50
C ALA A 123 4.61 -9.08 -8.20
N LEU A 124 5.32 -10.21 -8.22
CA LEU A 124 6.27 -10.59 -7.17
C LEU A 124 7.64 -10.75 -7.81
N ASP A 125 8.50 -9.77 -7.60
CA ASP A 125 9.89 -9.81 -8.01
C ASP A 125 10.74 -10.43 -6.91
N LYS A 126 11.74 -11.22 -7.30
CA LYS A 126 12.71 -11.84 -6.39
C LYS A 126 14.11 -11.56 -6.89
N TYR A 127 14.96 -11.00 -6.04
CA TYR A 127 16.32 -10.66 -6.38
C TYR A 127 17.22 -10.72 -5.15
N MET A 128 18.53 -10.60 -5.38
CA MET A 128 19.52 -10.56 -4.31
C MET A 128 19.97 -9.12 -4.13
N VAL A 129 20.08 -8.67 -2.88
CA VAL A 129 20.60 -7.34 -2.50
C VAL A 129 21.80 -7.50 -1.59
N ASP A 130 22.70 -6.51 -1.60
CA ASP A 130 23.80 -6.47 -0.65
C ASP A 130 23.24 -6.35 0.77
N GLY A 131 23.69 -7.22 1.66
CA GLY A 131 23.39 -7.17 3.08
C GLY A 131 24.12 -6.01 3.77
N THR A 132 23.81 -5.83 5.05
CA THR A 132 24.54 -4.88 5.89
C THR A 132 26.00 -5.30 6.11
N ASP A 133 26.29 -6.60 5.95
CA ASP A 133 27.64 -7.16 5.97
C ASP A 133 28.15 -7.28 4.51
N GLU A 134 29.32 -6.71 4.23
CA GLU A 134 29.85 -6.43 2.87
C GLU A 134 30.03 -7.67 1.96
N ASP A 135 29.84 -8.89 2.47
CA ASP A 135 30.01 -10.16 1.75
C ASP A 135 28.75 -11.05 1.72
N GLU A 136 27.63 -10.63 2.32
CA GLU A 136 26.39 -11.42 2.35
C GLU A 136 25.33 -10.85 1.40
N LEU A 137 24.92 -11.65 0.41
CA LEU A 137 23.75 -11.33 -0.40
C LEU A 137 22.47 -11.80 0.31
N LEU A 138 21.53 -10.90 0.50
CA LEU A 138 20.23 -11.18 1.10
C LEU A 138 19.17 -11.41 0.01
N PRO A 139 18.30 -12.42 0.17
CA PRO A 139 17.12 -12.55 -0.67
C PRO A 139 16.14 -11.44 -0.33
N GLU A 140 15.73 -10.68 -1.34
CA GLU A 140 14.70 -9.66 -1.27
C GLU A 140 13.55 -10.01 -2.21
N GLU A 141 12.33 -9.85 -1.71
CA GLU A 141 11.12 -9.98 -2.50
C GLU A 141 10.35 -8.66 -2.48
N LYS A 142 9.85 -8.26 -3.65
CA LYS A 142 9.06 -7.05 -3.83
C LYS A 142 7.71 -7.41 -4.42
N LEU A 143 6.65 -7.10 -3.66
CA LEU A 143 5.27 -7.26 -4.09
C LEU A 143 4.75 -5.89 -4.55
N THR A 144 4.35 -5.81 -5.81
CA THR A 144 3.86 -4.58 -6.43
C THR A 144 2.44 -4.79 -6.94
N CYS A 145 1.56 -3.79 -6.77
CA CYS A 145 0.28 -3.71 -7.46
C CYS A 145 0.19 -2.39 -8.23
N ASP A 146 0.03 -2.50 -9.55
CA ASP A 146 -0.18 -1.36 -10.45
C ASP A 146 -1.66 -0.94 -10.42
N LEU A 147 -1.95 0.17 -9.75
CA LEU A 147 -3.32 0.66 -9.62
C LEU A 147 -3.81 1.29 -10.92
N ASP A 148 -2.94 1.93 -11.70
CA ASP A 148 -3.27 2.53 -13.00
C ASP A 148 -3.85 1.46 -13.93
N ALA A 149 -3.12 0.35 -14.08
CA ALA A 149 -3.50 -0.75 -14.94
C ALA A 149 -4.74 -1.48 -14.42
N LEU A 150 -4.82 -1.70 -13.10
CA LEU A 150 -5.97 -2.33 -12.45
C LEU A 150 -7.25 -1.52 -12.70
N MET A 151 -7.24 -0.24 -12.34
CA MET A 151 -8.43 0.63 -12.42
C MET A 151 -8.86 0.86 -13.86
N SER A 152 -7.91 1.03 -14.79
CA SER A 152 -8.21 1.14 -16.23
C SER A 152 -8.91 -0.12 -16.77
N SER A 153 -8.61 -1.30 -16.22
CA SER A 153 -9.18 -2.55 -16.69
C SER A 153 -10.58 -2.84 -16.19
N LEU A 154 -10.92 -2.35 -14.99
CA LEU A 154 -12.17 -2.67 -14.33
C LEU A 154 -13.36 -1.87 -14.88
N GLN A 155 -13.13 -0.84 -15.71
CA GLN A 155 -14.17 0.02 -16.31
C GLN A 155 -15.22 0.50 -15.29
N ILE A 156 -14.79 0.77 -14.06
CA ILE A 156 -15.62 1.29 -12.97
C ILE A 156 -15.63 2.82 -13.02
#